data_AF-A0AAD8EZ80-F1
#
_entry.id   AF-A0AAD8EZ80-F1
#
_cell.length_a   1.000
_cell.length_b   1.000
_cell.length_c   1.000
_cell.angle_alpha   90.00
_cell.angle_beta   90.00
_cell.angle_gamma   90.00
#
_symmetry.space_group_name_H-M   'P 1'
#
loop_
_entity.id
_entity.type
_entity.pdbx_description
1 polymer ?
#
loop_
_entity_poly.entity_id
_entity_poly.type
_entity_poly.pdbx_seq_one_letter_code
_entity_poly.pdbx_strand_id
1 'polypeptide(L)'
;VRFLDLTAPQYGLPIYDWILSIEVAEHIPAKFEEIYLDNLVRHAREGIILSWAVPGQGGLSHVNNKALRDVIKEMSKRGFHIDVPAGEPLRNASSYSWLQNNVYVYYRTLKDSLKELDA
;
A
#
# COMPACT_ATOMS: atom_id res chain seq x y z
N VAL A 1 -4.10 2.60 -23.31
CA VAL A 1 -3.54 2.82 -21.96
C VAL A 1 -4.19 4.07 -21.37
N ARG A 2 -4.60 4.05 -20.10
CA ARG A 2 -5.01 5.26 -19.36
C ARG A 2 -3.87 5.60 -18.40
N PHE A 3 -3.55 6.89 -18.29
CA PHE A 3 -2.51 7.38 -17.38
C PHE A 3 -3.15 8.06 -16.18
N LEU A 4 -2.50 7.97 -15.02
CA LEU A 4 -2.93 8.58 -13.78
C LEU A 4 -1.70 9.16 -13.06
N ASP A 5 -1.77 10.42 -12.64
CA ASP A 5 -0.72 11.04 -11.84
C ASP A 5 -1.01 10.84 -10.36
N LEU A 6 -0.35 9.86 -9.75
CA LEU A 6 -0.54 9.55 -8.33
C LEU A 6 0.16 10.55 -7.39
N THR A 7 0.88 11.53 -7.92
CA THR A 7 1.42 12.65 -7.13
C THR A 7 0.41 13.79 -6.93
N ALA A 8 -0.71 13.73 -7.65
CA ALA A 8 -1.85 14.63 -7.49
C ALA A 8 -3.05 13.88 -6.87
N PRO A 9 -3.92 14.55 -6.10
CA PRO A 9 -5.15 13.94 -5.61
C PRO A 9 -6.06 13.46 -6.74
N GLN A 10 -6.45 12.19 -6.69
CA GLN A 10 -7.33 11.55 -7.67
C GLN A 10 -8.72 11.36 -7.08
N TYR A 11 -9.64 12.25 -7.45
CA TYR A 11 -11.05 12.20 -7.06
C TYR A 11 -11.93 11.69 -8.20
N GLY A 12 -13.15 11.23 -7.88
CA GLY A 12 -14.14 10.83 -8.89
C GLY A 12 -13.86 9.50 -9.59
N LEU A 13 -12.81 8.76 -9.20
CA LEU A 13 -12.63 7.37 -9.62
C LEU A 13 -13.62 6.46 -8.87
N PRO A 14 -14.00 5.30 -9.43
CA PRO A 14 -14.80 4.32 -8.74
C PRO A 14 -14.10 3.79 -7.48
N ILE A 15 -14.91 3.44 -6.49
CA ILE A 15 -14.46 2.65 -5.34
C ILE A 15 -14.52 1.17 -5.75
N TYR A 16 -13.45 0.44 -5.44
CA TYR A 16 -13.30 -0.98 -5.67
C TYR A 16 -13.19 -1.71 -4.33
N ASP A 17 -13.51 -3.00 -4.27
CA ASP A 17 -13.25 -3.82 -3.08
C ASP A 17 -11.76 -3.84 -2.74
N TRP A 18 -10.94 -4.10 -3.75
CA TRP A 18 -9.51 -4.28 -3.59
C TRP A 18 -8.75 -3.39 -4.56
N ILE A 19 -7.65 -2.81 -4.06
CA ILE A 19 -6.68 -2.09 -4.89
C ILE A 19 -5.34 -2.82 -4.84
N LEU A 20 -4.70 -2.91 -6.00
CA LEU A 20 -3.37 -3.49 -6.17
C LEU A 20 -2.40 -2.38 -6.60
N SER A 21 -1.28 -2.24 -5.89
CA SER A 21 -0.18 -1.35 -6.29
C SER A 21 1.16 -2.04 -6.07
N ILE A 22 1.86 -2.33 -7.16
CA ILE A 22 3.07 -3.17 -7.17
C ILE A 22 4.19 -2.41 -7.90
N GLU A 23 5.31 -2.20 -7.21
CA GLU A 23 6.52 -1.47 -7.65
C GLU A 23 6.16 -0.08 -8.21
N VAL A 24 5.41 0.69 -7.41
CA VAL A 24 4.97 2.07 -7.74
C VAL A 24 5.46 3.06 -6.71
N ALA A 25 5.30 2.73 -5.42
CA ALA A 25 5.45 3.66 -4.32
C ALA A 25 6.89 4.22 -4.18
N GLU A 26 7.90 3.39 -4.48
CA GLU A 26 9.32 3.74 -4.48
C GLU A 26 9.71 4.77 -5.55
N HIS A 27 8.89 4.92 -6.60
CA HIS A 27 9.07 5.91 -7.65
C HIS A 27 8.38 7.24 -7.33
N ILE A 28 7.50 7.28 -6.31
CA ILE A 28 6.83 8.49 -5.85
C ILE A 28 7.80 9.25 -4.92
N PRO A 29 8.19 10.50 -5.24
CA PRO A 29 9.00 11.30 -4.33
C PRO A 29 8.34 11.41 -2.94
N ALA A 30 9.13 11.29 -1.87
CA ALA A 30 8.61 11.25 -0.49
C ALA A 30 7.64 12.40 -0.13
N LYS A 31 7.82 13.59 -0.72
CA LYS A 31 6.91 14.73 -0.53
C LYS A 31 5.48 14.52 -1.03
N PHE A 32 5.26 13.52 -1.89
CA PHE A 32 3.96 13.17 -2.46
C PHE A 32 3.44 11.81 -1.96
N GLU A 33 4.16 11.18 -1.05
CA GLU A 33 3.83 9.87 -0.48
C GLU A 33 2.42 9.84 0.12
N GLU A 34 2.10 10.86 0.91
CA GLU A 34 0.79 10.98 1.55
C GLU A 34 -0.32 11.07 0.51
N ILE A 35 -0.11 11.82 -0.58
CA ILE A 35 -1.08 11.95 -1.68
C ILE A 35 -1.25 10.61 -2.39
N TYR A 36 -0.17 9.89 -2.66
CA TYR A 36 -0.20 8.57 -3.26
C TYR A 36 -1.00 7.57 -2.41
N LEU A 37 -0.70 7.49 -1.11
CA LEU A 37 -1.41 6.59 -0.21
C LEU A 37 -2.88 6.99 -0.07
N ASP A 38 -3.18 8.28 0.03
CA ASP A 38 -4.54 8.81 0.06
C ASP A 38 -5.33 8.46 -1.21
N ASN A 39 -4.66 8.42 -2.37
CA ASN A 39 -5.27 7.95 -3.61
C ASN A 39 -5.67 6.48 -3.53
N LEU A 40 -4.81 5.61 -2.98
CA LEU A 40 -5.16 4.20 -2.81
C LEU A 40 -6.29 4.03 -1.80
N VAL A 41 -6.16 4.60 -0.60
CA VAL A 41 -7.13 4.37 0.47
C VAL A 41 -8.49 4.98 0.22
N ARG A 42 -8.59 6.04 -0.60
CA ARG A 42 -9.88 6.65 -0.98
C ARG A 42 -10.73 5.70 -1.82
N HIS A 43 -10.10 4.85 -2.62
CA HIS A 43 -10.77 4.05 -3.63
C HIS A 43 -10.81 2.55 -3.28
N ALA A 44 -10.22 2.12 -2.16
CA ALA A 44 -10.26 0.73 -1.68
C ALA A 44 -11.35 0.56 -0.61
N ARG A 45 -12.34 -0.32 -0.80
CA ARG A 45 -13.38 -0.59 0.19
C ARG A 45 -12.92 -1.58 1.25
N GLU A 46 -12.41 -2.74 0.84
CA GLU A 46 -12.04 -3.85 1.72
C GLU A 46 -10.54 -3.86 2.03
N GLY A 47 -9.69 -3.67 1.02
CA GLY A 47 -8.26 -3.85 1.22
C GLY A 47 -7.36 -3.37 0.09
N ILE A 48 -6.06 -3.38 0.38
CA ILE A 48 -4.98 -2.97 -0.53
C ILE A 48 -3.90 -4.04 -0.51
N ILE A 49 -3.48 -4.49 -1.68
CA ILE A 49 -2.26 -5.29 -1.87
C ILE A 49 -1.18 -4.32 -2.35
N LEU A 50 -0.12 -4.17 -1.56
CA LEU A 50 0.92 -3.17 -1.77
C LEU A 50 2.29 -3.83 -1.80
N SER A 51 3.08 -3.51 -2.83
CA SER A 51 4.53 -3.66 -2.77
C SER A 51 5.23 -2.31 -2.68
N TRP A 52 6.38 -2.30 -2.00
CA TRP A 52 7.22 -1.13 -1.86
C TRP A 52 8.66 -1.56 -1.67
N ALA A 53 9.57 -1.09 -2.52
CA ALA A 53 10.99 -1.36 -2.39
C ALA A 53 11.50 -1.03 -0.97
N VAL A 54 12.14 -2.01 -0.31
CA VAL A 54 12.79 -1.84 1.00
C VAL A 54 14.05 -0.97 0.90
N PRO A 55 14.52 -0.35 2.01
CA PRO A 55 15.72 0.47 1.99
C PRO A 55 16.93 -0.29 1.43
N GLY A 56 17.62 0.32 0.46
CA GLY A 56 18.77 -0.29 -0.23
C GLY A 56 18.41 -1.17 -1.42
N GLN A 57 17.13 -1.48 -1.69
CA GLN A 57 16.72 -2.11 -2.94
C GLN A 57 16.94 -1.16 -4.12
N GLY A 58 17.89 -1.51 -4.99
CA GLY A 58 18.14 -0.79 -6.23
C GLY A 58 16.99 -0.92 -7.24
N GLY A 59 17.09 -0.14 -8.31
CA GLY A 59 16.11 -0.09 -9.39
C GLY A 59 16.08 1.30 -10.01
N LEU A 60 15.46 1.41 -11.19
CA LEU A 60 15.42 2.68 -11.92
C LEU A 60 14.58 3.70 -11.15
N SER A 61 15.16 4.83 -10.76
CA SER A 61 14.45 5.92 -10.09
C SER A 61 13.68 5.48 -8.84
N HIS A 62 14.30 4.62 -8.02
CA HIS A 62 13.86 4.36 -6.65
C HIS A 62 14.27 5.55 -5.78
N VAL A 63 13.34 6.48 -5.57
CA VAL A 63 13.58 7.75 -4.86
C VAL A 63 13.01 7.76 -3.44
N ASN A 64 12.22 6.75 -3.10
CA ASN A 64 11.50 6.66 -1.83
C ASN A 64 11.36 5.23 -1.33
N ASN A 65 12.44 4.48 -1.22
CA ASN A 65 12.42 3.17 -0.56
C ASN A 65 12.00 3.30 0.90
N LYS A 66 11.26 2.32 1.43
CA LYS A 66 10.70 2.41 2.77
C LYS A 66 10.70 1.09 3.53
N ALA A 67 11.05 1.14 4.81
CA ALA A 67 10.99 -0.04 5.67
C ALA A 67 9.53 -0.41 5.95
N LEU A 68 9.23 -1.71 6.00
CA LEU A 68 7.88 -2.23 6.23
C LEU A 68 7.20 -1.60 7.46
N ARG A 69 7.94 -1.42 8.57
CA ARG A 69 7.41 -0.79 9.80
C ARG A 69 6.84 0.61 9.55
N ASP A 70 7.47 1.38 8.66
CA ASP A 70 7.08 2.75 8.36
C ASP A 70 5.87 2.73 7.41
N VAL A 71 5.84 1.80 6.44
CA VAL A 71 4.65 1.56 5.59
C VAL A 71 3.45 1.15 6.44
N ILE A 72 3.61 0.22 7.39
CA ILE A 72 2.55 -0.18 8.32
C ILE A 72 2.02 1.03 9.08
N LYS A 73 2.92 1.87 9.62
CA LYS A 73 2.54 3.09 10.34
C LYS A 73 1.71 4.03 9.47
N GLU A 74 2.13 4.27 8.22
CA GLU A 74 1.39 5.17 7.31
C GLU A 74 0.03 4.61 6.89
N MET A 75 -0.08 3.29 6.71
CA MET A 75 -1.35 2.62 6.42
C MET A 75 -2.28 2.63 7.64
N SER A 76 -1.76 2.44 8.85
CA SER A 76 -2.55 2.49 10.10
C SER A 76 -3.16 3.86 10.34
N LYS A 77 -2.46 4.96 10.06
CA LYS A 77 -3.05 6.32 10.11
C LYS A 77 -4.27 6.47 9.20
N ARG A 78 -4.35 5.66 8.15
CA ARG A 78 -5.43 5.67 7.14
C ARG A 78 -6.50 4.63 7.40
N GLY A 79 -6.46 3.97 8.56
CA GLY A 79 -7.44 2.95 8.95
C GLY A 79 -7.23 1.62 8.22
N PHE A 80 -5.99 1.23 7.95
CA PHE A 80 -5.64 -0.08 7.40
C PHE A 80 -4.65 -0.81 8.33
N HIS A 81 -4.85 -2.11 8.50
CA HIS A 81 -3.94 -2.99 9.23
C HIS A 81 -3.38 -4.06 8.30
N ILE A 82 -2.15 -4.48 8.56
CA ILE A 82 -1.46 -5.49 7.76
C ILE A 82 -1.90 -6.91 8.17
N ASP A 83 -2.06 -7.79 7.19
CA ASP A 83 -2.16 -9.23 7.36
C ASP A 83 -0.96 -9.88 6.64
N VAL A 84 0.04 -10.26 7.44
CA VAL A 84 1.28 -10.84 6.92
C VAL A 84 1.05 -12.23 6.30
N PRO A 85 0.31 -13.16 6.96
CA PRO A 85 -0.08 -14.43 6.36
C PRO A 85 -0.81 -14.30 5.02
N ALA A 86 -1.76 -13.36 4.88
CA ALA A 86 -2.50 -13.18 3.64
C ALA A 86 -1.61 -12.80 2.44
N GLY A 87 -0.43 -12.21 2.68
CA GLY A 87 0.53 -11.93 1.63
C GLY A 87 1.45 -13.09 1.26
N GLU A 88 1.53 -14.15 2.07
CA GLU A 88 2.43 -15.29 1.82
C GLU A 88 2.18 -15.98 0.47
N PRO A 89 0.92 -16.27 0.05
CA PRO A 89 0.68 -16.88 -1.24
C PRO A 89 1.22 -16.04 -2.41
N LEU A 90 1.11 -14.72 -2.33
CA LEU A 90 1.62 -13.80 -3.35
C LEU A 90 3.15 -13.80 -3.40
N ARG A 91 3.79 -13.75 -2.22
CA ARG A 91 5.25 -13.81 -2.10
C ARG A 91 5.78 -15.15 -2.61
N ASN A 92 5.16 -16.27 -2.21
CA ASN A 92 5.56 -17.61 -2.62
C ASN A 92 5.34 -17.88 -4.13
N ALA A 93 4.31 -17.28 -4.73
CA ALA A 93 4.04 -17.42 -6.16
C ALA A 93 4.96 -16.56 -7.05
N SER A 94 5.65 -15.57 -6.48
CA SER A 94 6.53 -14.68 -7.26
C SER A 94 7.81 -15.37 -7.70
N SER A 95 8.22 -15.14 -8.96
CA SER A 95 9.55 -15.50 -9.47
C SER A 95 10.62 -14.44 -9.21
N TYR A 96 10.23 -13.26 -8.74
CA TYR A 96 11.14 -12.13 -8.48
C TYR A 96 11.41 -11.98 -6.98
N SER A 97 12.69 -11.96 -6.62
CA SER A 97 13.13 -11.94 -5.21
C SER A 97 12.65 -10.70 -4.44
N TRP A 98 12.57 -9.54 -5.06
CA TRP A 98 12.06 -8.35 -4.38
C TRP A 98 10.57 -8.45 -4.06
N LEU A 99 9.75 -8.99 -4.96
CA LEU A 99 8.33 -9.25 -4.70
C LEU A 99 8.10 -10.39 -3.69
N GLN A 100 9.00 -11.38 -3.64
CA GLN A 100 9.02 -12.39 -2.58
C GLN A 100 9.22 -11.80 -1.18
N ASN A 101 9.75 -10.57 -1.08
CA ASN A 101 10.06 -9.93 0.20
C ASN A 101 9.17 -8.72 0.53
N ASN A 102 8.56 -8.07 -0.48
CA ASN A 102 8.00 -6.72 -0.27
C ASN A 102 6.51 -6.60 -0.56
N VAL A 103 5.80 -7.69 -0.88
CA VAL A 103 4.35 -7.66 -1.14
C VAL A 103 3.58 -8.01 0.13
N TYR A 104 2.67 -7.12 0.54
CA TYR A 104 1.85 -7.29 1.73
C TYR A 104 0.38 -6.96 1.45
N VAL A 105 -0.50 -7.55 2.25
CA VAL A 105 -1.95 -7.34 2.20
C VAL A 105 -2.35 -6.49 3.39
N TYR A 106 -3.15 -5.46 3.14
CA TYR A 106 -3.69 -4.56 4.14
C TYR A 106 -5.21 -4.59 4.06
N TYR A 107 -5.88 -4.85 5.18
CA TYR A 107 -7.33 -4.79 5.29
C TYR A 107 -7.75 -3.46 5.90
N ARG A 108 -8.88 -2.93 5.45
CA ARG A 108 -9.51 -1.77 6.07
C ARG A 108 -9.98 -2.15 7.47
N THR A 109 -9.57 -1.39 8.46
CA THR A 109 -10.08 -1.50 9.83
C THR A 109 -11.52 -1.02 9.84
N LEU A 110 -12.47 -1.92 10.13
CA LEU A 110 -13.86 -1.56 10.34
C LEU A 110 -13.97 -0.65 11.57
N LYS A 111 -14.65 0.50 11.45
CA LYS A 111 -14.83 1.44 12.57
C LYS A 111 -15.59 0.82 13.75
N ASP A 112 -16.32 -0.27 13.53
CA ASP A 112 -17.16 -0.89 14.56
C ASP A 112 -16.37 -1.71 15.60
N SER A 113 -15.16 -2.19 15.28
CA SER A 113 -14.32 -2.93 16.24
C SER A 113 -13.54 -2.03 17.21
N LEU A 114 -13.61 -0.71 17.06
CA LEU A 114 -13.00 0.24 18.02
C LEU A 114 -13.95 0.58 19.18
N LYS A 115 -15.25 0.28 19.08
CA LYS A 115 -16.19 0.50 20.19
C LYS A 115 -16.09 -0.54 21.31
N GLU A 116 -15.51 -1.71 21.05
CA GLU A 116 -15.37 -2.79 22.05
C GLU A 116 -14.08 -2.71 22.87
N LEU A 117 -13.11 -1.87 22.48
CA LEU A 117 -11.85 -1.68 23.23
C LEU A 117 -11.89 -0.46 24.16
N ASP A 118 -12.91 0.40 24.02
CA ASP A 118 -13.14 1.60 24.84
C ASP A 118 -14.37 1.45 25.77
N ALA A 119 -14.92 0.22 25.92
CA ALA A 119 -16.05 -0.12 26.80
C ALA A 119 -15.63 -1.11 27.90
#